data_AF-A0A519THT1-F1
#
_entry.id   AF-A0A519THT1-F1
#
_cell.length_a   1.000
_cell.length_b   1.000
_cell.length_c   1.000
_cell.angle_alpha   90.00
_cell.angle_beta   90.00
_cell.angle_gamma   90.00
#
_symmetry.space_group_name_H-M   'P 1'
#
loop_
_entity.id
_entity.type
_entity.pdbx_description
1 polymer ?
#
loop_
_entity_poly.entity_id
_entity_poly.type
_entity_poly.pdbx_seq_one_letter_code
_entity_poly.pdbx_strand_id
1 'polypeptide(L)' 'MPTHPLFDYLLQLADTSLVLGHRLSEWCGHGPVLEQDLALANIALDLLGEARSYYQYAAELEG' A
#
# COMPACT_ATOMS: atom_id res chain seq x y z
N MET A 1 24.41 -7.29 3.51
CA MET A 1 23.66 -7.67 2.30
C MET A 1 24.05 -6.70 1.19
N PRO A 2 24.09 -7.11 -0.09
CA PRO A 2 24.30 -6.16 -1.17
C PRO A 2 23.16 -5.14 -1.11
N THR A 3 23.45 -3.91 -0.72
CA THR A 3 22.46 -2.85 -0.60
C THR A 3 22.20 -2.34 -2.00
N HIS A 4 21.11 -2.79 -2.63
CA HIS A 4 20.55 -2.10 -3.79
C HIS A 4 19.67 -0.99 -3.23
N PRO A 5 20.19 0.26 -3.05
CA PRO A 5 19.52 1.24 -2.20
C PRO A 5 18.14 1.62 -2.74
N LEU A 6 17.97 1.54 -4.06
CA LEU A 6 16.68 1.73 -4.72
C LEU A 6 15.71 0.56 -4.47
N PHE A 7 16.18 -0.68 -4.55
CA PHE A 7 15.35 -1.88 -4.32
C PHE A 7 14.83 -1.88 -2.88
N ASP A 8 15.72 -1.70 -1.90
CA ASP A 8 15.36 -1.65 -0.48
C ASP A 8 14.37 -0.50 -0.20
N TYR A 9 14.57 0.65 -0.83
CA TYR A 9 13.68 1.80 -0.69
C TYR A 9 12.29 1.55 -1.30
N LEU A 10 12.20 0.89 -2.45
CA LEU A 10 10.93 0.51 -3.06
C LEU A 10 10.16 -0.49 -2.20
N LEU A 11 10.85 -1.48 -1.61
CA LEU A 11 10.22 -2.40 -0.67
C LEU A 11 9.69 -1.67 0.56
N GLN A 12 10.45 -0.73 1.11
CA GLN A 12 9.99 0.06 2.26
C GLN A 12 8.72 0.88 1.94
N LEU A 13 8.65 1.50 0.75
CA LEU A 13 7.44 2.20 0.30
C LEU A 13 6.27 1.24 0.09
N ALA A 14 6.51 0.10 -0.57
CA ALA A 14 5.49 -0.91 -0.83
C ALA A 14 4.90 -1.48 0.47
N ASP A 15 5.75 -1.85 1.43
CA ASP A 15 5.35 -2.36 2.74
C ASP A 15 4.53 -1.32 3.52
N THR A 16 4.93 -0.06 3.46
CA THR A 16 4.22 1.05 4.13
C THR A 16 2.81 1.18 3.57
N SER A 17 2.65 1.27 2.25
CA SER A 17 1.34 1.39 1.61
C SER A 17 0.49 0.13 1.81
N LEU A 18 1.09 -1.06 1.77
CA LEU A 18 0.39 -2.33 2.00
C LEU A 18 -0.18 -2.41 3.43
N VAL A 19 0.65 -2.12 4.44
CA VAL A 19 0.22 -2.19 5.84
C VAL A 19 -0.85 -1.14 6.13
N LEU A 20 -0.68 0.10 5.65
CA LEU A 20 -1.69 1.15 5.81
C LEU A 20 -3.01 0.79 5.10
N GLY A 21 -2.95 0.29 3.86
CA GLY A 21 -4.13 -0.16 3.12
C GLY A 21 -4.86 -1.30 3.84
N HIS A 22 -4.12 -2.25 4.43
CA HIS A 22 -4.70 -3.30 5.25
C HIS A 22 -5.36 -2.74 6.53
N ARG A 23 -4.71 -1.81 7.24
CA ARG A 23 -5.26 -1.20 8.47
C ARG A 23 -6.54 -0.42 8.18
N LEU A 24 -6.59 0.32 7.08
CA LEU A 24 -7.80 1.04 6.67
C LEU A 24 -8.92 0.09 6.24
N SER A 25 -8.58 -1.04 5.63
CA SER A 25 -9.58 -2.05 5.23
C SER A 25 -10.32 -2.66 6.42
N GLU A 26 -9.71 -2.67 7.62
CA GLU A 26 -10.39 -3.11 8.85
C GLU A 26 -11.54 -2.18 9.26
N TRP A 27 -11.52 -0.93 8.81
CA TRP A 27 -12.59 0.05 9.09
C TRP A 27 -13.77 -0.03 8.12
N CYS A 28 -13.72 -0.91 7.12
CA CYS A 28 -14.84 -1.12 6.20
C CYS A 28 -16.11 -1.49 6.98
N GLY A 29 -17.18 -0.71 6.82
CA GLY A 29 -18.44 -0.86 7.55
C GLY A 29 -18.45 -0.23 8.95
N HIS A 30 -17.36 0.40 9.39
CA HIS A 30 -17.21 1.00 10.72
C HIS A 30 -17.09 2.54 10.68
N GLY A 31 -17.21 3.14 9.49
CA GLY A 31 -17.24 4.59 9.33
C GLY A 31 -18.47 5.24 10.00
N PRO A 32 -18.36 6.46 10.55
CA PRO A 32 -19.49 7.16 11.19
C PRO A 32 -20.69 7.42 10.26
N VAL A 33 -20.43 7.60 8.96
CA VAL A 33 -21.42 7.75 7.89
C VAL A 33 -20.92 7.07 6.61
N LEU A 34 -21.83 6.78 5.68
CA LEU A 34 -21.54 6.04 4.44
C LEU A 34 -20.46 6.72 3.60
N GLU A 35 -20.47 8.04 3.50
CA GLU A 35 -19.51 8.82 2.72
C GLU A 35 -18.08 8.66 3.27
N GLN A 36 -17.95 8.56 4.60
CA GLN A 36 -16.66 8.38 5.24
C GLN A 36 -16.17 6.94 5.11
N ASP A 37 -17.07 5.96 5.22
CA ASP A 37 -16.72 4.54 4.99
C ASP A 37 -16.25 4.32 3.54
N LEU A 38 -16.98 4.88 2.57
CA LEU A 38 -16.59 4.87 1.16
C LEU A 38 -15.26 5.59 0.92
N ALA A 39 -15.03 6.74 1.56
CA ALA A 39 -13.77 7.46 1.46
C ALA A 39 -12.59 6.64 2.02
N LEU A 40 -12.75 5.97 3.17
CA LEU A 40 -11.72 5.11 3.75
C LEU A 40 -11.43 3.90 2.86
N ALA A 41 -12.47 3.26 2.32
CA ALA A 41 -12.32 2.16 1.38
C ALA A 41 -11.59 2.59 0.09
N ASN A 42 -11.88 3.78 -0.44
CA ASN A 42 -11.18 4.33 -1.60
C ASN A 42 -9.70 4.59 -1.31
N ILE A 43 -9.36 5.17 -0.15
CA ILE A 43 -7.95 5.38 0.24
C ILE A 43 -7.23 4.04 0.41
N ALA A 44 -7.88 3.04 1.01
CA ALA A 44 -7.31 1.70 1.15
C ALA A 44 -7.02 1.06 -0.22
N LEU A 45 -7.91 1.26 -1.20
CA LEU A 45 -7.73 0.78 -2.56
C LEU A 45 -6.57 1.48 -3.28
N ASP A 46 -6.45 2.80 -3.12
CA ASP A 46 -5.34 3.57 -3.70
C ASP A 46 -3.98 3.12 -3.13
N LEU A 47 -3.89 2.92 -1.82
CA LEU A 47 -2.68 2.42 -1.15
C LEU A 47 -2.31 1.00 -1.59
N LEU A 48 -3.31 0.13 -1.84
CA LEU A 48 -3.06 -1.19 -2.40
C LEU A 48 -2.54 -1.10 -3.84
N GLY A 49 -3.06 -0.16 -4.63
CA GLY A 49 -2.55 0.15 -5.96
C GLY A 49 -1.09 0.63 -5.93
N GLU A 50 -0.77 1.53 -5.02
CA GLU A 50 0.58 2.04 -4.79
C GLU A 50 1.55 0.92 -4.37
N ALA A 51 1.17 0.09 -3.38
CA ALA A 51 1.97 -1.05 -2.95
C ALA A 51 2.26 -2.01 -4.11
N ARG A 52 1.24 -2.33 -4.91
CA ARG A 52 1.40 -3.15 -6.11
C ARG A 52 2.37 -2.53 -7.10
N SER A 53 2.26 -1.24 -7.39
CA SER A 53 3.16 -0.54 -8.31
C SER A 53 4.62 -0.58 -7.82
N TYR A 54 4.85 -0.38 -6.53
CA TYR A 54 6.20 -0.45 -5.96
C TYR A 54 6.79 -1.86 -5.95
N TYR A 55 6.01 -2.88 -5.54
CA TYR A 55 6.49 -4.27 -5.60
C TYR A 55 6.76 -4.71 -7.04
N GLN A 56 5.94 -4.30 -8.00
CA GLN A 56 6.16 -4.58 -9.42
C GLN A 56 7.51 -4.00 -9.87
N TYR A 57 7.79 -2.74 -9.52
CA TYR A 57 9.05 -2.12 -9.90
C TYR A 57 10.25 -2.72 -9.16
N ALA A 58 10.11 -3.08 -7.88
CA ALA A 58 11.14 -3.80 -7.14
C ALA A 58 11.46 -5.16 -7.80
N ALA A 59 10.43 -5.91 -8.23
CA ALA A 59 10.60 -7.18 -8.94
C ALA A 59 11.29 -7.02 -10.30
N GLU A 60 11.01 -5.94 -11.03
CA GLU A 60 11.73 -5.59 -12.28
C GLU A 60 13.21 -5.23 -12.04
N LEU A 61 13.59 -4.80 -10.84
CA LEU A 61 14.99 -4.50 -10.49
C LEU A 61 15.76 -5.73 -9.99
N GLU A 62 15.07 -6.72 -9.41
CA GLU A 62 15.67 -7.97 -8.94
C GLU A 62 15.90 -8.98 -10.10
N GLY A 63 15.12 -8.87 -11.18
CA GLY A 63 15.09 -9.78 -12.34
C GLY A 63 15.83 -9.30 -13.58
#